data_AF-A0A4S4KK14-F1
#
_entry.id   AF-A0A4S4KK14-F1
#
_cell.length_a   1.000
_cell.length_b   1.000
_cell.length_c   1.000
_cell.angle_alpha   90.00
_cell.angle_beta   90.00
_cell.angle_gamma   90.00
#
_symmetry.space_group_name_H-M   'P 1'
#
loop_
_entity.id
_entity.type
_entity.pdbx_description
1 polymer ?
#
loop_
_entity_poly.entity_id
_entity_poly.type
_entity_poly.pdbx_seq_one_letter_code
_entity_poly.pdbx_strand_id
1 'polypeptide(L)'
;MAAITDLPNELLLMVFPHLPLQALIAARGVNNKWRHLAPVSDIHPIRRKLLDLYQSFVASPAFLVTRPLIEPHLCNFDRDAYLAALPESTPEDFKMWLLEWPARAAIACIWPGLDTKFNMSEDIFVSRKDTRNCLVPKPEVHTLDLALWNGVAKVCAPRGV
;
A
#
# COMPACT_ATOMS: atom_id res chain seq x y z
N MET A 1 18.72 -3.70 -31.27
CA MET A 1 18.96 -3.20 -29.90
C MET A 1 18.39 -4.25 -28.97
N ALA A 2 19.20 -4.85 -28.09
CA ALA A 2 18.68 -5.79 -27.09
C ALA A 2 17.90 -5.00 -26.04
N ALA A 3 16.63 -5.33 -25.85
CA ALA A 3 15.80 -4.73 -24.81
C ALA A 3 16.02 -5.49 -23.50
N ILE A 4 15.70 -4.88 -22.36
CA ILE A 4 15.78 -5.54 -21.04
C ILE A 4 14.90 -6.80 -20.94
N THR A 5 13.98 -6.99 -21.89
CA THR A 5 13.16 -8.19 -22.05
C THR A 5 13.95 -9.40 -22.56
N ASP A 6 15.07 -9.16 -23.24
CA ASP A 6 15.97 -10.17 -23.83
C ASP A 6 16.98 -10.71 -22.79
N LEU A 7 16.95 -10.16 -21.57
CA LEU A 7 17.84 -10.58 -20.49
C LEU A 7 17.55 -12.03 -20.06
N PRO A 8 18.57 -12.88 -19.84
CA PRO A 8 18.41 -14.21 -19.26
C PRO A 8 17.63 -14.21 -17.93
N ASN A 9 16.95 -15.31 -17.63
CA ASN A 9 16.11 -15.42 -16.43
C ASN A 9 16.94 -15.24 -15.15
N GLU A 10 18.16 -15.78 -15.14
CA GLU A 10 19.09 -15.73 -14.02
C GLU A 10 19.41 -14.29 -13.65
N LEU A 11 19.67 -13.44 -14.66
CA LEU A 11 19.96 -12.04 -14.43
C LEU A 11 18.72 -11.29 -13.91
N LEU A 12 17.52 -11.60 -14.40
CA LEU A 12 16.29 -11.01 -13.87
C LEU A 12 16.05 -11.41 -12.41
N LEU A 13 16.28 -12.68 -12.06
CA LEU A 13 16.17 -13.18 -10.70
C LEU A 13 17.19 -12.53 -9.75
N MET A 14 18.36 -12.13 -10.25
CA MET A 14 19.34 -11.35 -9.49
C MET A 14 18.94 -9.87 -9.35
N VAL A 15 18.22 -9.30 -10.31
CA VAL A 15 17.80 -7.89 -10.29
C VAL A 15 16.61 -7.66 -9.36
N PHE A 16 15.59 -8.52 -9.39
CA PHE A 16 14.35 -8.32 -8.64
C PHE A 16 14.53 -8.10 -7.12
N PRO A 17 15.41 -8.81 -6.40
CA PRO A 17 15.64 -8.60 -4.97
C PRO A 17 16.05 -7.17 -4.60
N HIS A 18 16.72 -6.47 -5.52
CA HIS A 18 17.22 -5.11 -5.33
C HIS A 18 16.20 -4.03 -5.72
N LEU A 19 15.07 -4.40 -6.32
CA LEU A 19 14.04 -3.44 -6.71
C LEU A 19 13.18 -3.01 -5.51
N PRO A 20 12.87 -1.70 -5.38
CA PRO A 20 11.86 -1.24 -4.42
C PRO A 20 10.46 -1.69 -4.84
N LEU A 21 9.51 -1.67 -3.90
CA LEU A 21 8.13 -2.11 -4.10
C LEU A 21 7.47 -1.51 -5.36
N GLN A 22 7.62 -0.21 -5.61
CA GLN A 22 6.99 0.43 -6.78
C GLN A 22 7.56 -0.13 -8.10
N ALA A 23 8.86 -0.41 -8.15
CA ALA A 23 9.49 -1.03 -9.30
C ALA A 23 9.05 -2.50 -9.44
N LEU A 24 8.85 -3.22 -8.34
CA LEU A 24 8.27 -4.58 -8.35
C LEU A 24 6.82 -4.58 -8.83
N ILE A 25 6.02 -3.58 -8.46
CA ILE A 25 4.66 -3.40 -8.97
C ILE A 25 4.70 -3.13 -10.48
N ALA A 26 5.55 -2.20 -10.93
CA ALA A 26 5.71 -1.87 -12.34
C ALA A 26 6.23 -3.05 -13.17
N ALA A 27 7.15 -3.84 -12.63
CA ALA A 27 7.71 -5.04 -13.25
C ALA A 27 6.63 -6.02 -13.73
N ARG A 28 5.54 -6.16 -12.96
CA ARG A 28 4.41 -7.04 -13.33
C ARG A 28 3.59 -6.53 -14.52
N GLY A 29 3.72 -5.26 -14.85
CA GLY A 29 3.12 -4.61 -16.02
C GLY A 29 3.96 -4.68 -17.29
N VAL A 30 5.25 -5.04 -17.20
CA VAL A 30 6.17 -5.02 -18.35
C VAL A 30 5.83 -6.09 -19.39
N ASN A 31 5.85 -7.36 -18.99
CA ASN A 31 5.47 -8.49 -19.84
C ASN A 31 5.12 -9.72 -18.99
N ASN A 32 4.68 -10.80 -19.64
CA ASN A 32 4.34 -12.06 -18.95
C ASN A 32 5.55 -12.65 -18.22
N LYS A 33 6.75 -12.57 -18.79
CA LYS A 33 7.97 -13.12 -18.17
C LYS A 33 8.26 -12.46 -16.82
N TRP A 34 8.28 -11.14 -16.76
CA TRP A 34 8.53 -10.37 -15.54
C TRP A 34 7.44 -10.59 -14.49
N ARG A 35 6.18 -10.69 -14.93
CA ARG A 35 5.04 -10.97 -14.05
C ARG A 35 5.17 -12.30 -13.30
N HIS A 36 5.74 -13.33 -13.93
CA HIS A 36 5.92 -14.66 -13.32
C HIS A 36 7.25 -14.79 -12.57
N LEU A 37 8.31 -14.10 -13.02
CA LEU A 37 9.63 -14.19 -12.39
C LEU A 37 9.75 -13.33 -11.12
N ALA A 38 9.14 -12.15 -11.08
CA ALA A 38 9.25 -11.28 -9.91
C ALA A 38 8.78 -11.98 -8.61
N PRO A 39 7.61 -12.64 -8.54
CA PRO A 39 7.17 -13.33 -7.33
C PRO A 39 8.05 -14.50 -6.90
N VAL A 40 8.75 -15.18 -7.82
CA VAL A 40 9.57 -16.36 -7.49
C VAL A 40 11.03 -16.01 -7.14
N SER A 41 11.45 -14.78 -7.43
CA SER A 41 12.78 -14.29 -7.03
C SER A 41 12.91 -14.11 -5.52
N ASP A 42 14.15 -14.04 -5.02
CA ASP A 42 14.47 -13.91 -3.60
C ASP A 42 14.26 -12.48 -3.07
N ILE A 43 13.04 -11.97 -3.21
CA ILE A 43 12.65 -10.64 -2.73
C ILE A 43 12.58 -10.65 -1.21
N HIS A 44 13.05 -9.55 -0.60
CA HIS A 44 12.92 -9.27 0.82
C HIS A 44 11.49 -9.60 1.34
N PRO A 45 11.36 -10.33 2.45
CA PRO A 45 10.07 -10.86 2.91
C PRO A 45 9.02 -9.78 3.16
N ILE A 46 9.42 -8.58 3.62
CA ILE A 46 8.50 -7.45 3.80
C ILE A 46 7.97 -6.93 2.46
N ARG A 47 8.84 -6.75 1.45
CA ARG A 47 8.41 -6.31 0.10
C ARG A 47 7.47 -7.32 -0.53
N ARG A 48 7.72 -8.62 -0.33
CA ARG A 48 6.81 -9.69 -0.76
C ARG A 48 5.42 -9.53 -0.14
N LYS A 49 5.33 -9.39 1.18
CA LYS A 49 4.06 -9.14 1.89
C LYS A 49 3.34 -7.89 1.37
N LEU A 50 4.07 -6.80 1.16
CA LEU A 50 3.52 -5.56 0.61
C LEU A 50 3.05 -5.72 -0.84
N LEU A 51 3.78 -6.46 -1.66
CA LEU A 51 3.41 -6.75 -3.04
C LEU A 51 2.15 -7.61 -3.11
N ASP A 52 2.02 -8.59 -2.23
CA ASP A 52 0.83 -9.44 -2.10
C ASP A 52 -0.38 -8.63 -1.60
N LEU A 53 -0.17 -7.74 -0.62
CA LEU A 53 -1.19 -6.80 -0.14
C LEU A 53 -1.64 -5.85 -1.25
N TYR A 54 -0.72 -5.31 -2.05
CA TYR A 54 -1.05 -4.47 -3.18
C TYR A 54 -1.90 -5.23 -4.21
N GLN A 55 -1.58 -6.49 -4.47
CA GLN A 55 -2.34 -7.33 -5.39
C GLN A 55 -3.76 -7.60 -4.93
N SER A 56 -3.93 -7.99 -3.66
CA SER A 56 -5.27 -8.22 -3.09
C SER A 56 -6.09 -6.93 -3.08
N PHE A 57 -5.45 -5.80 -2.80
CA PHE A 57 -6.11 -4.50 -2.75
C PHE A 57 -6.56 -4.01 -4.13
N VAL A 58 -5.70 -4.05 -5.15
CA VAL A 58 -6.05 -3.61 -6.51
C VAL A 58 -7.11 -4.52 -7.15
N ALA A 59 -7.16 -5.79 -6.75
CA ALA A 59 -8.22 -6.71 -7.17
C ALA A 59 -9.59 -6.41 -6.53
N SER A 60 -9.63 -5.63 -5.44
CA SER A 60 -10.87 -5.26 -4.77
C SER A 60 -11.64 -4.19 -5.57
N PRO A 61 -12.95 -4.36 -5.82
CA PRO A 61 -13.77 -3.33 -6.46
C PRO A 61 -13.75 -1.99 -5.71
N ALA A 62 -13.59 -2.04 -4.38
CA ALA A 62 -13.51 -0.84 -3.54
C ALA A 62 -12.34 0.07 -3.93
N PHE A 63 -11.23 -0.50 -4.40
CA PHE A 63 -10.05 0.27 -4.81
C PHE A 63 -10.37 1.28 -5.90
N LEU A 64 -11.09 0.84 -6.94
CA LEU A 64 -11.47 1.69 -8.07
C LEU A 64 -12.47 2.77 -7.63
N VAL A 65 -13.41 2.42 -6.74
CA VAL A 65 -14.42 3.35 -6.22
C VAL A 65 -13.79 4.45 -5.36
N THR A 66 -12.82 4.11 -4.52
CA THR A 66 -12.20 5.08 -3.60
C THR A 66 -11.18 6.00 -4.27
N ARG A 67 -10.66 5.62 -5.43
CA ARG A 67 -9.55 6.33 -6.07
C ARG A 67 -9.84 7.79 -6.44
N PRO A 68 -11.00 8.13 -7.05
CA PRO A 68 -11.34 9.53 -7.35
C PRO A 68 -11.57 10.37 -6.09
N LEU A 69 -11.90 9.72 -4.96
CA LEU A 69 -12.05 10.39 -3.66
C LEU A 69 -10.69 10.70 -3.05
N ILE A 70 -9.72 9.80 -3.17
CA ILE A 70 -8.39 9.94 -2.55
C ILE A 70 -7.50 10.92 -3.32
N GLU A 71 -7.54 10.85 -4.66
CA GLU A 71 -6.60 11.56 -5.54
C GLU A 71 -6.54 13.09 -5.34
N PRO A 72 -7.66 13.82 -5.15
CA PRO A 72 -7.66 15.26 -4.88
C PRO A 72 -7.07 15.65 -3.52
N HIS A 73 -7.03 14.73 -2.56
CA HIS A 73 -6.58 14.97 -1.20
C HIS A 73 -5.17 14.47 -0.92
N LEU A 74 -4.46 13.97 -1.94
CA LEU A 74 -3.04 13.62 -1.82
C LEU A 74 -2.20 14.89 -1.78
N CYS A 75 -1.52 15.10 -0.67
CA CYS A 75 -0.62 16.21 -0.46
C CYS A 75 0.84 15.79 -0.70
N ASN A 76 1.71 16.78 -0.88
CA ASN A 76 3.15 16.54 -0.81
C ASN A 76 3.49 16.05 0.60
N PHE A 77 4.04 14.84 0.69
CA PHE A 77 4.33 14.17 1.95
C PHE A 77 5.81 13.82 2.00
N ASP A 78 6.52 14.45 2.94
CA ASP A 78 7.91 14.15 3.24
C ASP A 78 8.00 12.88 4.09
N ARG A 79 8.36 11.78 3.41
CA ARG A 79 8.45 10.45 4.02
C ARG A 79 9.59 10.38 5.03
N ASP A 80 10.73 11.01 4.74
CA ASP A 80 11.93 10.92 5.55
C ASP A 80 11.77 11.74 6.83
N ALA A 81 11.20 12.95 6.73
CA ALA A 81 10.86 13.76 7.90
C ALA A 81 9.84 13.07 8.80
N TYR A 82 8.83 12.41 8.22
CA TYR A 82 7.85 11.65 9.00
C TYR A 82 8.50 10.46 9.72
N LEU A 83 9.36 9.70 9.04
CA LEU A 83 10.10 8.59 9.66
C LEU A 83 11.00 9.06 10.79
N ALA A 84 11.68 10.19 10.63
CA ALA A 84 12.54 10.76 11.66
C ALA A 84 11.76 11.16 12.92
N ALA A 85 10.46 11.47 12.78
CA ALA A 85 9.57 11.78 13.90
C ALA A 85 8.97 10.52 14.57
N LEU A 86 9.17 9.32 14.01
CA LEU A 86 8.63 8.08 14.59
C LEU A 86 9.47 7.58 15.76
N PRO A 87 8.85 6.90 16.76
CA PRO A 87 9.59 6.22 17.82
C PRO A 87 10.55 5.17 17.24
N GLU A 88 11.71 4.97 17.89
CA GLU A 88 12.68 3.95 17.47
C GLU A 88 12.09 2.53 17.44
N SER A 89 11.13 2.26 18.33
CA SER A 89 10.39 0.99 18.45
C SER A 89 9.42 0.71 17.30
N THR A 90 9.33 1.60 16.31
CA THR A 90 8.46 1.42 15.15
C THR A 90 8.87 0.17 14.34
N PRO A 91 7.91 -0.72 14.03
CA PRO A 91 8.17 -1.91 13.23
C PRO A 91 8.78 -1.62 11.85
N GLU A 92 9.72 -2.46 11.42
CA GLU A 92 10.45 -2.29 10.16
C GLU A 92 9.53 -2.41 8.93
N ASP A 93 8.50 -3.25 9.01
CA ASP A 93 7.51 -3.40 7.95
C ASP A 93 6.67 -2.14 7.74
N PHE A 94 6.32 -1.44 8.83
CA PHE A 94 5.66 -0.14 8.76
C PHE A 94 6.58 0.93 8.15
N LYS A 95 7.87 0.96 8.53
CA LYS A 95 8.84 1.90 7.94
C LYS A 95 8.99 1.67 6.44
N MET A 96 9.15 0.41 6.01
CA MET A 96 9.25 0.05 4.60
C MET A 96 7.96 0.34 3.83
N TRP A 97 6.79 0.12 4.44
CA TRP A 97 5.52 0.54 3.86
C TRP A 97 5.48 2.05 3.62
N LEU A 98 5.85 2.85 4.61
CA LEU A 98 5.83 4.31 4.46
C LEU A 98 6.79 4.82 3.38
N LEU A 99 7.97 4.20 3.27
CA LEU A 99 8.98 4.55 2.27
C LEU A 99 8.59 4.13 0.86
N GLU A 100 8.09 2.91 0.68
CA GLU A 100 7.98 2.30 -0.64
C GLU A 100 6.54 2.24 -1.18
N TRP A 101 5.51 2.34 -0.33
CA TRP A 101 4.11 2.21 -0.77
C TRP A 101 3.71 3.33 -1.76
N PRO A 102 2.96 3.02 -2.83
CA PRO A 102 2.46 4.04 -3.73
C PRO A 102 1.32 4.83 -3.05
N ALA A 103 1.51 6.15 -2.88
CA ALA A 103 0.54 7.02 -2.20
C ALA A 103 -0.87 6.99 -2.83
N ARG A 104 -0.94 6.82 -4.16
CA ARG A 104 -2.19 6.66 -4.91
C ARG A 104 -2.93 5.36 -4.61
N ALA A 105 -2.30 4.42 -3.91
CA ALA A 105 -2.92 3.20 -3.41
C ALA A 105 -3.17 3.28 -1.90
N ALA A 106 -3.50 4.46 -1.38
CA ALA A 106 -3.90 4.61 0.02
C ALA A 106 -5.06 3.66 0.36
N ILE A 107 -4.84 2.81 1.35
CA ILE A 107 -5.79 1.78 1.76
C ILE A 107 -6.78 2.41 2.73
N ALA A 108 -8.08 2.39 2.43
CA ALA A 108 -9.12 2.93 3.33
C ALA A 108 -8.83 4.36 3.83
N CYS A 109 -8.17 5.17 3.00
CA CYS A 109 -7.68 6.51 3.32
C CYS A 109 -6.68 6.56 4.49
N ILE A 110 -6.04 5.43 4.81
CA ILE A 110 -4.94 5.29 5.76
C ILE A 110 -3.64 5.57 4.99
N TRP A 111 -3.35 6.85 4.76
CA TRP A 111 -2.06 7.31 4.26
C TRP A 111 -1.71 8.65 4.93
N PRO A 112 -0.53 8.79 5.57
CA PRO A 112 -0.17 10.02 6.28
C PRO A 112 -0.08 11.26 5.38
N GLY A 113 0.15 11.06 4.08
CA GLY A 113 0.18 12.13 3.09
C GLY A 113 -1.19 12.58 2.56
N LEU A 114 -2.28 12.18 3.19
CA LEU A 114 -3.62 12.70 2.87
C LEU A 114 -3.91 13.97 3.67
N ASP A 115 -4.68 14.88 3.08
CA ASP A 115 -5.24 16.03 3.80
C ASP A 115 -5.91 15.57 5.09
N THR A 116 -5.51 16.16 6.22
CA THR A 116 -6.01 15.82 7.55
C THR A 116 -7.53 16.02 7.64
N LYS A 117 -8.09 17.00 6.92
CA LYS A 117 -9.53 17.26 6.89
C LYS A 117 -10.31 16.14 6.21
N PHE A 118 -9.71 15.50 5.20
CA PHE A 118 -10.30 14.37 4.50
C PHE A 118 -10.09 13.07 5.27
N ASN A 119 -8.84 12.81 5.70
CA ASN A 119 -8.44 11.60 6.40
C ASN A 119 -9.17 11.40 7.74
N MET A 120 -9.51 12.50 8.43
CA MET A 120 -10.17 12.50 9.74
C MET A 120 -11.66 12.87 9.67
N SER A 121 -12.26 12.90 8.47
CA SER A 121 -13.68 13.23 8.32
C SER A 121 -14.57 12.08 8.80
N GLU A 122 -15.32 12.30 9.88
CA GLU A 122 -16.34 11.39 10.38
C GLU A 122 -17.55 11.29 9.43
N ASP A 123 -17.79 12.34 8.62
CA ASP A 123 -18.87 12.37 7.64
C ASP A 123 -18.59 11.45 6.44
N ILE A 124 -17.31 11.35 6.04
CA ILE A 124 -16.88 10.52 4.91
C ILE A 124 -16.60 9.08 5.37
N PHE A 125 -16.08 8.90 6.59
CA PHE A 125 -15.67 7.60 7.13
C PHE A 125 -16.37 7.30 8.47
N VAL A 126 -17.71 7.24 8.45
CA VAL A 126 -18.58 7.02 9.62
C VAL A 126 -18.19 5.80 10.47
N SER A 127 -17.58 4.77 9.87
CA SER A 127 -17.13 3.54 10.55
C SER A 127 -15.67 3.54 11.00
N ARG A 128 -14.90 4.61 10.76
CA ARG A 128 -13.43 4.67 10.97
C ARG A 128 -13.06 5.25 12.33
N LYS A 129 -13.71 4.81 13.40
CA LYS A 129 -13.49 5.35 14.75
C LYS A 129 -12.13 4.99 15.37
N ASP A 130 -11.42 3.98 14.87
CA ASP A 130 -10.26 3.37 15.56
C ASP A 130 -8.88 3.55 14.92
N THR A 131 -8.73 4.29 13.82
CA THR A 131 -7.40 4.53 13.21
C THR A 131 -7.01 5.99 13.23
N ARG A 132 -7.02 6.58 14.43
CA ARG A 132 -6.27 7.81 14.69
C ARG A 132 -4.79 7.49 14.44
N ASN A 133 -4.26 7.86 13.27
CA ASN A 133 -2.82 7.98 13.02
C ASN A 133 -2.25 9.12 13.88
N CYS A 134 -2.35 9.00 15.19
CA CYS A 134 -1.89 10.00 16.14
C CYS A 134 -0.57 9.52 16.74
N LEU A 135 0.47 10.27 16.42
CA LEU A 135 1.71 10.31 17.20
C LEU A 135 1.35 10.87 18.59
N VAL A 136 1.02 9.95 19.53
CA VAL A 136 0.80 10.12 21.00
C VAL A 136 -0.68 9.98 21.48
N PRO A 137 -1.00 9.15 22.51
CA PRO A 137 -0.48 7.82 22.84
C PRO A 137 -1.51 6.65 22.65
N LYS A 138 -0.93 5.50 22.26
CA LYS A 138 -1.33 4.07 22.13
C LYS A 138 -2.75 3.56 22.45
N PRO A 139 -3.26 2.66 21.59
CA PRO A 139 -3.80 1.35 21.98
C PRO A 139 -2.69 0.26 22.04
N GLU A 140 -2.87 -0.75 22.90
CA GLU A 140 -1.84 -1.74 23.26
C GLU A 140 -1.50 -2.77 22.18
N VAL A 141 -2.33 -2.94 21.15
CA VAL A 141 -2.08 -3.91 20.08
C VAL A 141 -2.48 -3.30 18.74
N HIS A 142 -1.51 -2.80 17.99
CA HIS A 142 -1.71 -2.40 16.60
C HIS A 142 -1.53 -3.62 15.70
N THR A 143 -2.61 -4.38 15.51
CA THR A 143 -2.68 -5.27 14.34
C THR A 143 -3.44 -4.51 13.27
N LEU A 144 -2.85 -4.42 12.06
CA LEU A 144 -3.65 -4.23 10.85
C LEU A 144 -4.58 -5.45 10.75
N ASP A 145 -5.67 -5.45 11.52
CA ASP A 145 -6.60 -6.55 11.51
C ASP A 145 -7.47 -6.42 10.26
N LEU A 146 -6.97 -7.03 9.19
CA LEU A 146 -7.61 -7.14 7.89
C LEU A 146 -8.96 -7.87 7.97
N ALA A 147 -9.32 -8.49 9.12
CA ALA A 147 -10.65 -9.07 9.35
C ALA A 147 -11.77 -8.03 9.27
N LEU A 148 -11.50 -6.74 9.54
CA LEU A 148 -12.47 -5.65 9.37
C LEU A 148 -12.86 -5.42 7.90
N TRP A 149 -12.04 -5.85 6.93
CA TRP A 149 -12.36 -5.71 5.50
C TRP A 149 -13.50 -6.60 5.04
N ASN A 150 -13.70 -7.76 5.69
CA ASN A 150 -14.77 -8.70 5.36
C ASN A 150 -16.17 -8.12 5.69
N GLY A 151 -16.27 -7.14 6.60
CA GLY A 151 -17.53 -6.50 6.98
C GLY A 151 -17.95 -5.34 6.07
N VAL A 152 -16.99 -4.62 5.47
CA VAL A 152 -17.26 -3.40 4.69
C VAL A 152 -17.82 -3.71 3.30
N ALA A 153 -17.58 -4.92 2.77
CA ALA A 153 -18.16 -5.38 1.51
C ALA A 153 -19.71 -5.37 1.51
N LYS A 154 -20.36 -5.41 2.69
CA LYS A 154 -21.83 -5.29 2.80
C LYS A 154 -22.36 -3.85 2.80
N VAL A 155 -21.54 -2.86 3.13
CA VAL A 155 -22.00 -1.47 3.32
C VAL A 155 -22.01 -0.69 1.99
N CYS A 156 -21.17 -1.07 1.03
CA CYS A 156 -21.05 -0.41 -0.27
C CYS A 156 -21.92 -1.02 -1.39
N ALA A 157 -22.80 -1.98 -1.08
CA ALA A 157 -23.81 -2.40 -2.04
C ALA A 157 -24.80 -1.23 -2.24
N PRO A 158 -25.08 -0.80 -3.49
CA PRO A 158 -26.11 0.20 -3.72
C PRO A 158 -27.42 -0.35 -3.15
N ARG A 159 -28.06 0.39 -2.24
CA ARG A 159 -29.44 0.08 -1.84
C ARG A 159 -30.28 0.20 -3.10
N GLY A 160 -30.68 -0.96 -3.63
CA GLY A 160 -31.56 -1.04 -4.79
C GLY A 160 -32.97 -0.61 -4.42
N VAL A 161 -33.55 0.14 -5.37
CA VAL A 161 -34.95 0.57 -5.55
C VAL A 161 -35.45 1.64 -4.58
#